data_AF-A0A3A8MTV0-F1
#
_entry.id   AF-A0A3A8MTV0-F1
#
_cell.length_a   1.000
_cell.length_b   1.000
_cell.length_c   1.000
_cell.angle_alpha   90.00
_cell.angle_beta   90.00
_cell.angle_gamma   90.00
#
_symmetry.space_group_name_H-M   'P 1'
#
loop_
_entity.id
_entity.type
_entity.pdbx_description
1 polymer ?
#
loop_
_entity_poly.entity_id
_entity_poly.type
_entity_poly.pdbx_seq_one_letter_code
_entity_poly.pdbx_strand_id
1 'polypeptide(L)'
;MALSAITQRPSFKPTPVTQTQQASQTQQASQTQQAPQPAAVHPLVQRFQTDSFEAGTSGTQKTQAASPAPLTTPAGAGEAAISTDSVVQAGTHGADQVYPELSYEENQQYNGHPVGYWKTEVFNAATKAGASQEEAALLVAQSMQEGGTDFSKNGSATNFGPFNLNKDLIQSFGGDAVPGDLTQLNGTDSKAIERNVGVALNAMRSMGANNYLHHVRGGATNYTDPNQRLSSNVDVRNDDAHAFARSLANNAHKILAAYQADPSSLTTNHRFASDIPAI
;
A
#
# COMPACT_ATOMS: atom_id res chain seq x y z
N MET A 1 45.00 -64.45 -12.80
CA MET A 1 45.11 -63.68 -11.54
C MET A 1 44.31 -64.39 -10.45
N ALA A 2 44.59 -64.13 -9.18
CA ALA A 2 44.17 -64.95 -8.07
C ALA A 2 42.85 -64.51 -7.39
N LEU A 3 42.08 -65.52 -6.98
CA LEU A 3 41.40 -65.71 -5.69
C LEU A 3 40.32 -64.74 -5.15
N SER A 4 39.25 -65.37 -4.66
CA SER A 4 38.04 -64.79 -4.08
C SER A 4 38.12 -64.63 -2.55
N ALA A 5 37.31 -63.74 -1.96
CA ALA A 5 36.69 -63.93 -0.64
C ALA A 5 35.51 -62.97 -0.39
N ILE A 6 34.45 -63.48 0.27
CA ILE A 6 33.38 -62.70 0.92
C ILE A 6 33.45 -63.02 2.41
N THR A 7 33.36 -62.01 3.29
CA THR A 7 33.14 -62.22 4.75
C THR A 7 32.23 -61.12 5.31
N GLN A 8 31.37 -61.48 6.27
CA GLN A 8 30.37 -60.62 6.90
C GLN A 8 30.79 -60.13 8.30
N ARG A 9 30.34 -58.91 8.68
CA ARG A 9 29.93 -58.48 10.05
C ARG A 9 31.05 -58.46 11.15
N PRO A 10 30.92 -57.72 12.28
CA PRO A 10 29.70 -57.47 13.07
C PRO A 10 29.42 -56.02 13.52
N SER A 11 28.32 -55.86 14.26
CA SER A 11 27.87 -54.63 14.94
C SER A 11 28.15 -54.73 16.43
N PHE A 12 28.60 -53.64 17.07
CA PHE A 12 28.67 -53.53 18.54
C PHE A 12 28.40 -52.10 19.05
N LYS A 13 27.33 -51.98 19.84
CA LYS A 13 27.20 -51.13 21.04
C LYS A 13 27.21 -52.12 22.22
N PRO A 14 27.72 -51.77 23.43
CA PRO A 14 26.99 -50.83 24.30
C PRO A 14 27.84 -49.91 25.22
N THR A 15 27.09 -49.05 25.91
CA THR A 15 27.35 -48.16 27.08
C THR A 15 27.84 -48.90 28.36
N PRO A 16 28.00 -48.24 29.54
CA PRO A 16 28.17 -46.81 29.90
C PRO A 16 29.31 -46.56 30.95
N VAL A 17 29.57 -45.29 31.32
CA VAL A 17 30.03 -44.95 32.69
C VAL A 17 29.31 -43.71 33.21
N THR A 18 28.80 -43.80 34.45
CA THR A 18 28.12 -42.74 35.21
C THR A 18 28.86 -42.56 36.53
N GLN A 19 28.97 -41.33 37.05
CA GLN A 19 28.82 -40.92 38.47
C GLN A 19 29.36 -39.49 38.63
N THR A 20 28.52 -38.44 38.78
CA THR A 20 27.62 -38.02 39.90
C THR A 20 28.31 -37.22 40.99
N GLN A 21 27.75 -36.04 41.30
CA GLN A 21 27.23 -35.58 42.62
C GLN A 21 27.20 -34.03 42.60
N GLN A 22 26.28 -33.30 43.25
CA GLN A 22 24.94 -33.57 43.80
C GLN A 22 24.24 -32.19 43.89
N ALA A 23 22.96 -32.05 43.51
CA ALA A 23 21.78 -31.93 44.40
C ALA A 23 21.72 -30.62 45.25
N SER A 24 20.56 -30.00 45.53
CA SER A 24 19.20 -30.56 45.73
C SER A 24 18.11 -29.53 45.31
N GLN A 25 17.04 -29.94 44.62
CA GLN A 25 15.64 -30.12 45.14
C GLN A 25 14.87 -28.79 45.37
N THR A 26 13.58 -28.59 45.05
CA THR A 26 12.47 -29.42 44.50
C THR A 26 11.40 -28.45 43.90
N GLN A 27 10.28 -28.82 43.24
CA GLN A 27 9.56 -30.09 43.10
C GLN A 27 8.78 -30.26 41.75
N GLN A 28 7.81 -31.18 41.78
CA GLN A 28 6.79 -31.65 40.82
C GLN A 28 5.70 -30.61 40.44
N ALA A 29 4.77 -30.85 39.50
CA ALA A 29 4.71 -31.66 38.26
C ALA A 29 3.29 -31.51 37.66
N SER A 30 3.13 -31.48 36.33
CA SER A 30 1.96 -32.00 35.60
C SER A 30 2.15 -31.93 34.09
N GLN A 31 1.50 -32.84 33.37
CA GLN A 31 1.60 -32.99 31.91
C GLN A 31 0.51 -32.16 31.20
N THR A 32 0.83 -31.63 30.02
CA THR A 32 -0.07 -31.68 28.85
C THR A 32 0.71 -31.52 27.55
N GLN A 33 0.30 -32.26 26.52
CA GLN A 33 0.80 -32.08 25.15
C GLN A 33 0.20 -30.78 24.58
N GLN A 34 1.04 -29.89 24.03
CA GLN A 34 0.56 -28.77 23.21
C GLN A 34 0.86 -29.03 21.73
N ALA A 35 -0.21 -28.99 20.94
CA ALA A 35 -0.17 -28.94 19.48
C ALA A 35 0.48 -27.64 18.99
N PRO A 36 0.97 -27.57 17.73
CA PRO A 36 1.50 -26.33 17.18
C PRO A 36 0.45 -25.21 17.25
N GLN A 37 0.82 -24.06 17.80
CA GLN A 37 -0.06 -22.90 17.91
C GLN A 37 -0.35 -22.33 16.50
N PRO A 38 -1.61 -21.96 16.20
CA PRO A 38 -1.91 -21.15 15.01
C PRO A 38 -1.32 -19.75 15.17
N ALA A 39 -1.06 -19.08 14.04
CA ALA A 39 -0.50 -17.73 14.00
C ALA A 39 -1.34 -16.73 14.82
N ALA A 40 -0.66 -15.79 15.47
CA ALA A 40 -1.31 -14.75 16.27
C ALA A 40 -2.19 -13.86 15.38
N VAL A 41 -3.50 -13.99 15.55
CA VAL A 41 -4.47 -13.06 14.97
C VAL A 41 -4.36 -11.74 15.71
N HIS A 42 -3.75 -10.73 15.10
CA HIS A 42 -3.74 -9.38 15.64
C HIS A 42 -5.18 -8.86 15.71
N PRO A 43 -5.62 -8.27 16.84
CA PRO A 43 -6.99 -7.80 16.98
C PRO A 43 -7.25 -6.62 16.04
N LEU A 44 -8.41 -6.68 15.37
CA LEU A 44 -8.93 -5.63 14.51
C LEU A 44 -8.97 -4.30 15.29
N VAL A 45 -8.14 -3.32 14.90
CA VAL A 45 -8.09 -2.02 15.59
C VAL A 45 -9.46 -1.34 15.45
N GLN A 46 -10.09 -1.05 16.59
CA GLN A 46 -11.34 -0.29 16.63
C GLN A 46 -11.12 1.07 15.97
N ARG A 47 -11.82 1.32 14.86
CA ARG A 47 -11.90 2.67 14.27
C ARG A 47 -12.66 3.56 15.24
N PHE A 48 -11.99 4.59 15.75
CA PHE A 48 -12.56 5.47 16.77
C PHE A 48 -13.73 6.29 16.22
N GLN A 49 -14.72 6.52 17.08
CA GLN A 49 -15.84 7.42 16.83
C GLN A 49 -15.35 8.87 16.81
N THR A 50 -15.82 9.65 15.85
CA THR A 50 -15.49 11.07 15.73
C THR A 50 -16.43 11.92 16.59
N ASP A 51 -15.95 12.39 17.74
CA ASP A 51 -16.55 13.54 18.44
C ASP A 51 -15.82 14.84 18.06
N SER A 52 -16.51 15.97 18.19
CA SER A 52 -16.21 17.22 17.46
C SER A 52 -15.75 18.39 18.33
N PHE A 53 -15.04 19.35 17.71
CA PHE A 53 -14.62 20.68 18.23
C PHE A 53 -13.57 20.64 19.38
N GLU A 54 -12.54 21.50 19.46
CA GLU A 54 -12.50 22.97 19.30
C GLU A 54 -11.16 23.50 18.71
N ALA A 55 -11.05 24.83 18.54
CA ALA A 55 -9.92 25.52 17.94
C ALA A 55 -8.87 26.06 18.95
N GLY A 56 -7.60 26.13 18.56
CA GLY A 56 -6.50 26.63 19.41
C GLY A 56 -5.33 27.24 18.62
N THR A 57 -5.15 28.55 18.78
CA THR A 57 -4.19 29.48 18.15
C THR A 57 -2.78 29.01 17.79
N SER A 58 -2.36 29.46 16.60
CA SER A 58 -1.02 29.43 15.96
C SER A 58 0.17 29.85 16.82
N GLY A 59 1.29 29.12 16.67
CA GLY A 59 2.65 29.59 16.96
C GLY A 59 3.51 29.56 15.69
N THR A 60 4.04 30.71 15.25
CA THR A 60 4.81 30.82 14.01
C THR A 60 6.30 30.56 14.19
N GLN A 61 6.89 29.69 13.35
CA GLN A 61 8.28 29.81 12.93
C GLN A 61 8.36 29.89 11.41
N LYS A 62 9.03 30.93 10.89
CA LYS A 62 9.27 31.11 9.45
C LYS A 62 10.62 30.50 9.09
N THR A 63 10.62 29.49 8.22
CA THR A 63 11.80 29.08 7.47
C THR A 63 11.71 29.69 6.07
N GLN A 64 12.76 30.36 5.61
CA GLN A 64 12.79 30.92 4.25
C GLN A 64 12.91 29.79 3.22
N ALA A 65 11.98 29.74 2.28
CA ALA A 65 12.07 28.83 1.14
C ALA A 65 13.19 29.30 0.19
N ALA A 66 14.09 28.38 -0.18
CA ALA A 66 14.97 28.58 -1.32
C ALA A 66 14.15 28.49 -2.62
N SER A 67 14.51 29.28 -3.63
CA SER A 67 13.86 29.20 -4.94
C SER A 67 14.04 27.81 -5.56
N PRO A 68 12.98 27.18 -6.11
CA PRO A 68 13.10 25.85 -6.69
C PRO A 68 14.01 25.87 -7.91
N ALA A 69 14.84 24.83 -8.03
CA ALA A 69 15.61 24.57 -9.24
C ALA A 69 14.67 24.31 -10.43
N PRO A 70 15.10 24.58 -11.68
CA PRO A 70 14.29 24.26 -12.86
C PRO A 70 14.02 22.75 -12.91
N LEU A 71 12.73 22.38 -12.84
CA LEU A 71 12.29 20.99 -12.95
C LEU A 71 12.62 20.44 -14.35
N THR A 72 13.67 19.63 -14.43
CA THR A 72 13.82 18.67 -15.53
C THR A 72 12.69 17.67 -15.45
N THR A 73 11.92 17.51 -16.53
CA THR A 73 10.83 16.54 -16.64
C THR A 73 11.29 15.15 -16.15
N PRO A 74 10.71 14.60 -15.07
CA PRO A 74 11.17 13.34 -14.50
C PRO A 74 10.98 12.17 -15.46
N ALA A 75 11.78 11.10 -15.29
CA ALA A 75 11.58 9.87 -16.04
C ALA A 75 10.17 9.30 -15.78
N GLY A 76 9.42 9.04 -16.86
CA GLY A 76 8.03 8.58 -16.80
C GLY A 76 6.96 9.68 -16.81
N ALA A 77 7.33 10.97 -16.81
CA ALA A 77 6.38 12.06 -17.07
C ALA A 77 6.16 12.25 -18.58
N GLY A 78 4.92 12.62 -18.95
CA GLY A 78 4.44 12.79 -20.32
C GLY A 78 3.01 12.29 -20.51
N GLU A 79 2.47 12.47 -21.72
CA GLU A 79 1.09 12.04 -22.08
C GLU A 79 1.00 10.55 -22.50
N ALA A 80 2.10 9.81 -22.44
CA ALA A 80 2.14 8.40 -22.83
C ALA A 80 1.50 7.50 -21.76
N ALA A 81 0.69 6.54 -22.21
CA ALA A 81 0.06 5.53 -21.35
C ALA A 81 1.09 4.78 -20.50
N ILE A 82 0.82 4.69 -19.19
CA ILE A 82 1.74 4.11 -18.21
C ILE A 82 1.42 2.64 -17.97
N SER A 83 2.32 1.73 -18.36
CA SER A 83 2.22 0.32 -17.94
C SER A 83 2.55 0.16 -16.46
N THR A 84 1.85 -0.73 -15.76
CA THR A 84 2.17 -1.08 -14.36
C THR A 84 3.54 -1.74 -14.21
N ASP A 85 4.04 -2.45 -15.22
CA ASP A 85 5.44 -2.94 -15.29
C ASP A 85 6.47 -1.79 -15.43
N SER A 86 6.02 -0.59 -15.81
CA SER A 86 6.85 0.63 -15.82
C SER A 86 6.81 1.38 -14.49
N VAL A 87 5.78 1.13 -13.67
CA VAL A 87 5.75 1.56 -12.26
C VAL A 87 6.72 0.69 -11.46
N VAL A 88 6.73 -0.63 -11.68
CA VAL A 88 7.56 -1.57 -10.91
C VAL A 88 8.51 -2.35 -11.80
N GLN A 89 9.82 -2.17 -11.58
CA GLN A 89 10.83 -2.96 -12.29
C GLN A 89 10.67 -4.46 -12.01
N ALA A 90 10.62 -5.24 -13.09
CA ALA A 90 10.54 -6.70 -13.05
C ALA A 90 11.60 -7.29 -12.09
N GLY A 91 11.13 -8.08 -11.12
CA GLY A 91 11.95 -8.67 -10.06
C GLY A 91 11.85 -7.98 -8.69
N THR A 92 11.18 -6.82 -8.57
CA THR A 92 11.00 -6.13 -7.28
C THR A 92 9.71 -6.47 -6.53
N HIS A 93 8.97 -7.49 -6.98
CA HIS A 93 7.70 -7.94 -6.39
C HIS A 93 7.87 -8.96 -5.24
N GLY A 94 9.10 -9.14 -4.73
CA GLY A 94 9.37 -10.05 -3.61
C GLY A 94 8.64 -9.62 -2.34
N ALA A 95 8.18 -10.58 -1.53
CA ALA A 95 7.48 -10.30 -0.27
C ALA A 95 8.34 -9.54 0.76
N ASP A 96 9.67 -9.56 0.58
CA ASP A 96 10.64 -8.75 1.32
C ASP A 96 10.67 -7.27 0.89
N GLN A 97 10.09 -6.92 -0.27
CA GLN A 97 10.13 -5.59 -0.90
C GLN A 97 8.77 -4.90 -0.98
N VAL A 98 7.68 -5.59 -0.64
CA VAL A 98 6.33 -5.00 -0.60
C VAL A 98 5.76 -5.07 0.82
N TYR A 99 4.65 -4.36 1.05
CA TYR A 99 3.84 -4.61 2.23
C TYR A 99 3.02 -5.90 2.05
N PRO A 100 2.71 -6.65 3.15
CA PRO A 100 1.93 -7.88 3.08
C PRO A 100 0.61 -7.68 2.33
N GLU A 101 0.20 -8.68 1.54
CA GLU A 101 -0.98 -8.55 0.70
C GLU A 101 -2.26 -8.85 1.48
N LEU A 102 -3.30 -8.06 1.23
CA LEU A 102 -4.65 -8.23 1.76
C LEU A 102 -5.60 -8.48 0.59
N SER A 103 -6.02 -9.73 0.41
CA SER A 103 -6.96 -10.15 -0.64
C SER A 103 -8.15 -10.83 0.01
N TYR A 104 -9.32 -10.18 0.00
CA TYR A 104 -10.48 -10.65 0.77
C TYR A 104 -11.81 -10.12 0.21
N GLU A 105 -12.91 -10.83 0.52
CA GLU A 105 -14.26 -10.35 0.26
C GLU A 105 -14.67 -9.31 1.29
N GLU A 106 -15.08 -8.13 0.82
CA GLU A 106 -15.33 -6.98 1.67
C GLU A 106 -16.79 -6.53 1.57
N ASN A 107 -17.57 -6.84 2.61
CA ASN A 107 -18.99 -6.52 2.69
C ASN A 107 -19.27 -5.16 3.35
N GLN A 108 -18.24 -4.47 3.87
CA GLN A 108 -18.38 -3.11 4.39
C GLN A 108 -18.54 -2.10 3.24
N GLN A 109 -19.31 -1.04 3.52
CA GLN A 109 -19.45 0.09 2.61
C GLN A 109 -18.42 1.17 2.94
N TYR A 110 -17.79 1.71 1.91
CA TYR A 110 -16.86 2.83 1.98
C TYR A 110 -17.57 4.07 1.46
N ASN A 111 -17.69 5.10 2.31
CA ASN A 111 -18.50 6.30 2.07
C ASN A 111 -19.92 5.98 1.53
N GLY A 112 -20.58 4.95 2.07
CA GLY A 112 -21.95 4.54 1.71
C GLY A 112 -22.07 3.65 0.46
N HIS A 113 -20.97 3.23 -0.15
CA HIS A 113 -20.98 2.38 -1.35
C HIS A 113 -20.10 1.12 -1.20
N PRO A 114 -20.47 -0.01 -1.82
CA PRO A 114 -19.69 -1.25 -1.76
C PRO A 114 -18.40 -1.19 -2.59
N VAL A 115 -17.46 -2.11 -2.35
CA VAL A 115 -16.19 -2.20 -3.12
C VAL A 115 -16.42 -2.28 -4.63
N GLY A 116 -17.39 -3.08 -5.09
CA GLY A 116 -17.70 -3.20 -6.53
C GLY A 116 -18.16 -1.89 -7.20
N TYR A 117 -18.78 -0.98 -6.45
CA TYR A 117 -19.15 0.34 -6.96
C TYR A 117 -17.89 1.18 -7.24
N TRP A 118 -17.00 1.28 -6.24
CA TRP A 118 -15.77 2.07 -6.36
C TRP A 118 -14.85 1.56 -7.47
N LYS A 119 -14.67 0.24 -7.59
CA LYS A 119 -13.90 -0.36 -8.68
C LYS A 119 -14.50 0.00 -10.05
N THR A 120 -15.82 -0.12 -10.19
CA THR A 120 -16.53 0.15 -11.46
C THR A 120 -16.48 1.63 -11.84
N GLU A 121 -16.86 2.54 -10.94
CA GLU A 121 -16.92 3.97 -11.22
C GLU A 121 -15.54 4.58 -11.48
N VAL A 122 -14.51 4.21 -10.70
CA VAL A 122 -13.14 4.69 -10.92
C VAL A 122 -12.59 4.21 -12.25
N PHE A 123 -12.75 2.93 -12.59
CA PHE A 123 -12.26 2.38 -13.86
C PHE A 123 -12.96 3.03 -15.06
N ASN A 124 -14.28 3.15 -15.00
CA ASN A 124 -15.07 3.80 -16.06
C ASN A 124 -14.71 5.28 -16.23
N ALA A 125 -14.57 6.03 -15.13
CA ALA A 125 -14.17 7.43 -15.16
C ALA A 125 -12.75 7.59 -15.76
N ALA A 126 -11.82 6.68 -15.44
CA ALA A 126 -10.46 6.70 -15.97
C ALA A 126 -10.45 6.42 -17.48
N THR A 127 -11.13 5.35 -17.92
CA THR A 127 -11.27 5.04 -19.35
C THR A 127 -11.95 6.19 -20.11
N LYS A 128 -12.98 6.83 -19.54
CA LYS A 128 -13.65 8.01 -20.11
C LYS A 128 -12.72 9.22 -20.25
N ALA A 129 -11.78 9.39 -19.32
CA ALA A 129 -10.72 10.40 -19.35
C ALA A 129 -9.52 10.02 -20.25
N GLY A 130 -9.65 8.96 -21.06
CA GLY A 130 -8.61 8.50 -21.98
C GLY A 130 -7.42 7.83 -21.30
N ALA A 131 -7.60 7.29 -20.09
CA ALA A 131 -6.58 6.48 -19.44
C ALA A 131 -6.46 5.09 -20.10
N SER A 132 -5.27 4.48 -20.02
CA SER A 132 -5.10 3.07 -20.36
C SER A 132 -5.74 2.14 -19.32
N GLN A 133 -5.83 0.84 -19.61
CA GLN A 133 -6.36 -0.13 -18.64
C GLN A 133 -5.45 -0.27 -17.41
N GLU A 134 -4.14 -0.10 -17.62
CA GLU A 134 -3.09 -0.12 -16.60
C GLU A 134 -3.20 1.10 -15.67
N GLU A 135 -3.36 2.31 -16.23
CA GLU A 135 -3.62 3.54 -15.46
C GLU A 135 -4.95 3.45 -14.69
N ALA A 136 -6.01 2.95 -15.33
CA ALA A 136 -7.30 2.75 -14.69
C ALA A 136 -7.23 1.72 -13.54
N ALA A 137 -6.54 0.60 -13.75
CA ALA A 137 -6.32 -0.42 -12.71
C ALA A 137 -5.46 0.11 -11.55
N LEU A 138 -4.49 1.00 -11.80
CA LEU A 138 -3.71 1.65 -10.74
C LEU A 138 -4.55 2.60 -9.89
N LEU A 139 -5.44 3.39 -10.50
CA LEU A 139 -6.38 4.24 -9.76
C LEU A 139 -7.39 3.42 -8.95
N VAL A 140 -7.88 2.30 -9.49
CA VAL A 140 -8.69 1.35 -8.72
C VAL A 140 -7.88 0.77 -7.56
N ALA A 141 -6.63 0.35 -7.76
CA ALA A 141 -5.78 -0.16 -6.69
C ALA A 141 -5.58 0.88 -5.57
N GLN A 142 -5.41 2.16 -5.93
CA GLN A 142 -5.28 3.24 -4.95
C GLN A 142 -6.58 3.47 -4.17
N SER A 143 -7.75 3.53 -4.80
CA SER A 143 -9.02 3.63 -4.04
C SER A 143 -9.26 2.41 -3.16
N MET A 144 -8.82 1.22 -3.61
CA MET A 144 -8.85 -0.01 -2.82
C MET A 144 -7.78 -0.06 -1.71
N GLN A 145 -6.74 0.76 -1.74
CA GLN A 145 -5.80 0.88 -0.61
C GLN A 145 -6.34 1.87 0.42
N GLU A 146 -6.68 3.08 -0.01
CA GLU A 146 -7.07 4.20 0.85
C GLU A 146 -8.43 3.99 1.52
N GLY A 147 -9.42 3.47 0.79
CA GLY A 147 -10.74 3.15 1.34
C GLY A 147 -11.57 4.36 1.82
N GLY A 148 -11.18 5.59 1.50
CA GLY A 148 -11.90 6.80 1.89
C GLY A 148 -10.98 7.96 2.23
N THR A 149 -11.57 9.14 2.42
CA THR A 149 -10.83 10.38 2.68
C THR A 149 -10.43 10.50 4.16
N ASP A 150 -9.15 10.65 4.43
CA ASP A 150 -8.61 10.98 5.75
C ASP A 150 -8.71 12.49 6.02
N PHE A 151 -9.75 12.88 6.75
CA PHE A 151 -10.00 14.27 7.14
C PHE A 151 -9.14 14.77 8.31
N SER A 152 -8.22 13.96 8.86
CA SER A 152 -7.39 14.38 10.00
C SER A 152 -6.30 15.39 9.65
N LYS A 153 -5.91 15.47 8.37
CA LYS A 153 -4.75 16.27 7.91
C LYS A 153 -5.12 17.70 7.52
N ASN A 154 -4.24 18.65 7.86
CA ASN A 154 -4.42 20.08 7.62
C ASN A 154 -3.33 20.68 6.69
N GLY A 155 -3.54 21.90 6.21
CA GLY A 155 -2.59 22.64 5.38
C GLY A 155 -2.36 22.01 4.00
N SER A 156 -1.10 21.93 3.56
CA SER A 156 -0.70 21.27 2.31
C SER A 156 -0.92 19.74 2.35
N ALA A 157 -1.01 19.15 3.54
CA ALA A 157 -1.20 17.71 3.73
C ALA A 157 -2.68 17.29 3.80
N THR A 158 -3.65 18.22 3.73
CA THR A 158 -5.09 17.86 3.72
C THR A 158 -5.41 16.96 2.54
N ASN A 159 -5.98 15.80 2.82
CA ASN A 159 -6.36 14.82 1.82
C ASN A 159 -7.78 15.08 1.27
N PHE A 160 -7.99 14.71 0.00
CA PHE A 160 -9.27 14.80 -0.68
C PHE A 160 -9.61 13.52 -1.45
N GLY A 161 -10.90 13.21 -1.49
CA GLY A 161 -11.49 12.16 -2.32
C GLY A 161 -11.09 10.72 -1.99
N PRO A 162 -11.45 9.75 -2.85
CA PRO A 162 -11.27 8.32 -2.61
C PRO A 162 -9.81 7.85 -2.73
N PHE A 163 -8.91 8.72 -3.18
CA PHE A 163 -7.50 8.43 -3.41
C PHE A 163 -6.55 9.06 -2.37
N ASN A 164 -7.08 9.76 -1.37
CA ASN A 164 -6.32 10.57 -0.41
C ASN A 164 -5.29 11.49 -1.09
N LEU A 165 -5.70 12.21 -2.14
CA LEU A 165 -4.82 13.17 -2.79
C LEU A 165 -4.58 14.35 -1.84
N ASN A 166 -3.33 14.56 -1.41
CA ASN A 166 -2.99 15.72 -0.61
C ASN A 166 -3.11 17.02 -1.42
N LYS A 167 -3.48 18.10 -0.73
CA LYS A 167 -3.72 19.43 -1.32
C LYS A 167 -2.57 19.90 -2.20
N ASP A 168 -1.34 19.67 -1.76
CA ASP A 168 -0.12 20.08 -2.46
C ASP A 168 0.00 19.44 -3.85
N LEU A 169 -0.26 18.13 -3.94
CA LEU A 169 -0.32 17.39 -5.21
C LEU A 169 -1.40 17.94 -6.13
N ILE A 170 -2.61 18.15 -5.59
CA ILE A 170 -3.76 18.64 -6.36
C ILE A 170 -3.45 20.01 -6.96
N GLN A 171 -2.94 20.94 -6.14
CA GLN A 171 -2.70 22.33 -6.57
C GLN A 171 -1.46 22.48 -7.47
N SER A 172 -0.46 21.61 -7.33
CA SER A 172 0.79 21.69 -8.10
C SER A 172 0.73 20.92 -9.43
N PHE A 173 0.02 19.78 -9.47
CA PHE A 173 0.07 18.85 -10.61
C PHE A 173 -1.31 18.41 -11.14
N GLY A 174 -2.42 18.79 -10.49
CA GLY A 174 -3.77 18.38 -10.90
C GLY A 174 -4.29 19.01 -12.21
N GLY A 175 -3.60 20.01 -12.76
CA GLY A 175 -3.91 20.61 -14.05
C GLY A 175 -5.28 21.30 -14.14
N ASP A 176 -5.93 21.17 -15.30
CA ASP A 176 -7.24 21.76 -15.62
C ASP A 176 -8.42 21.06 -14.90
N ALA A 177 -8.23 19.83 -14.43
CA ALA A 177 -9.22 19.07 -13.68
C ALA A 177 -9.47 19.61 -12.26
N VAL A 178 -8.58 20.46 -11.73
CA VAL A 178 -8.69 21.01 -10.36
C VAL A 178 -9.94 21.88 -10.21
N PRO A 179 -10.90 21.52 -9.33
CA PRO A 179 -12.05 22.38 -9.08
C PRO A 179 -11.63 23.61 -8.26
N GLY A 180 -12.30 24.75 -8.49
CA GLY A 180 -12.09 25.97 -7.69
C GLY A 180 -12.44 25.81 -6.20
N ASP A 181 -13.21 24.78 -5.85
CA ASP A 181 -13.44 24.31 -4.50
C ASP A 181 -13.07 22.83 -4.40
N LEU A 182 -12.01 22.55 -3.63
CA LEU A 182 -11.47 21.20 -3.46
C LEU A 182 -12.43 20.24 -2.74
N THR A 183 -13.44 20.75 -2.00
CA THR A 183 -14.44 19.88 -1.38
C THR A 183 -15.31 19.14 -2.40
N GLN A 184 -15.37 19.61 -3.65
CA GLN A 184 -16.00 18.89 -4.78
C GLN A 184 -15.31 17.56 -5.12
N LEU A 185 -14.12 17.31 -4.57
CA LEU A 185 -13.42 16.03 -4.67
C LEU A 185 -13.88 15.02 -3.60
N ASN A 186 -14.57 15.44 -2.54
CA ASN A 186 -14.98 14.54 -1.45
C ASN A 186 -16.34 13.85 -1.68
N GLY A 187 -16.99 14.12 -2.82
CA GLY A 187 -18.26 13.51 -3.19
C GLY A 187 -18.11 12.04 -3.63
N THR A 188 -19.20 11.29 -3.52
CA THR A 188 -19.27 9.88 -3.95
C THR A 188 -20.06 9.70 -5.24
N ASP A 189 -20.58 10.78 -5.83
CA ASP A 189 -21.25 10.77 -7.11
C ASP A 189 -20.24 10.71 -8.27
N SER A 190 -20.69 10.23 -9.44
CA SER A 190 -19.83 10.04 -10.61
C SER A 190 -19.12 11.32 -11.07
N LYS A 191 -19.67 12.52 -10.81
CA LYS A 191 -19.00 13.79 -11.18
C LYS A 191 -17.86 14.12 -10.22
N ALA A 192 -18.01 13.87 -8.93
CA ALA A 192 -16.91 13.98 -7.97
C ALA A 192 -15.81 12.93 -8.25
N ILE A 193 -16.20 11.70 -8.62
CA ILE A 193 -15.25 10.64 -9.00
C ILE A 193 -14.50 11.03 -10.28
N GLU A 194 -15.19 11.47 -11.34
CA GLU A 194 -14.57 11.95 -12.59
C GLU A 194 -13.57 13.08 -12.35
N ARG A 195 -13.87 14.02 -11.44
CA ARG A 195 -12.92 15.09 -11.06
C ARG A 195 -11.66 14.54 -10.38
N ASN A 196 -11.80 13.64 -9.41
CA ASN A 196 -10.64 13.04 -8.73
C ASN A 196 -9.76 12.27 -9.70
N VAL A 197 -10.37 11.49 -10.58
CA VAL A 197 -9.68 10.71 -11.60
C VAL A 197 -8.95 11.65 -12.57
N GLY A 198 -9.58 12.73 -13.02
CA GLY A 198 -8.92 13.74 -13.85
C GLY A 198 -7.71 14.38 -13.16
N VAL A 199 -7.84 14.78 -11.89
CA VAL A 199 -6.73 15.34 -11.10
C VAL A 199 -5.59 14.32 -10.93
N ALA A 200 -5.90 13.06 -10.63
CA ALA A 200 -4.91 12.00 -10.47
C ALA A 200 -4.18 11.67 -11.79
N LEU A 201 -4.90 11.57 -12.91
CA LEU A 201 -4.34 11.36 -14.24
C LEU A 201 -3.43 12.53 -14.66
N ASN A 202 -3.88 13.77 -14.47
CA ASN A 202 -3.08 14.96 -14.74
C ASN A 202 -1.78 14.97 -13.90
N ALA A 203 -1.87 14.60 -12.62
CA ALA A 203 -0.68 14.52 -11.76
C ALA A 203 0.27 13.40 -12.22
N MET A 204 -0.23 12.18 -12.48
CA MET A 204 0.56 11.07 -13.01
C MET A 204 1.25 11.41 -14.33
N ARG A 205 0.56 12.07 -15.26
CA ARG A 205 1.13 12.53 -16.53
C ARG A 205 2.16 13.64 -16.35
N SER A 206 1.93 14.56 -15.40
CA SER A 206 2.84 15.69 -15.14
C SER A 206 4.17 15.28 -14.49
N MET A 207 4.15 14.30 -13.59
CA MET A 207 5.34 13.94 -12.78
C MET A 207 5.84 12.50 -12.96
N GLY A 208 5.06 11.64 -13.62
CA GLY A 208 5.28 10.20 -13.74
C GLY A 208 4.66 9.41 -12.57
N ALA A 209 4.07 8.24 -12.86
CA ALA A 209 3.31 7.46 -11.87
C ALA A 209 4.08 7.14 -10.58
N ASN A 210 5.36 6.75 -10.66
CA ASN A 210 6.16 6.49 -9.45
C ASN A 210 6.27 7.72 -8.55
N ASN A 211 6.59 8.86 -9.13
CA ASN A 211 6.70 10.13 -8.42
C ASN A 211 5.35 10.59 -7.85
N TYR A 212 4.26 10.34 -8.59
CA TYR A 212 2.90 10.54 -8.12
C TYR A 212 2.61 9.67 -6.89
N LEU A 213 2.92 8.36 -6.91
CA LEU A 213 2.69 7.47 -5.77
C LEU A 213 3.56 7.83 -4.56
N HIS A 214 4.82 8.23 -4.77
CA HIS A 214 5.68 8.76 -3.71
C HIS A 214 5.06 10.03 -3.08
N HIS A 215 4.54 10.94 -3.91
CA HIS A 215 3.91 12.19 -3.48
C HIS A 215 2.54 11.98 -2.81
N VAL A 216 1.75 11.00 -3.24
CA VAL A 216 0.53 10.57 -2.53
C VAL A 216 0.92 10.11 -1.12
N ARG A 217 1.93 9.25 -1.02
CA ARG A 217 2.34 8.66 0.26
C ARG A 217 2.89 9.68 1.26
N GLY A 218 3.84 10.52 0.86
CA GLY A 218 4.59 11.41 1.78
C GLY A 218 4.69 12.87 1.35
N GLY A 219 3.81 13.33 0.46
CA GLY A 219 3.81 14.71 -0.05
C GLY A 219 5.07 15.07 -0.84
N ALA A 220 5.33 16.37 -0.95
CA ALA A 220 6.51 16.91 -1.62
C ALA A 220 7.83 16.29 -1.14
N THR A 221 7.94 15.91 0.13
CA THR A 221 9.17 15.33 0.70
C THR A 221 9.52 14.00 0.04
N ASN A 222 8.61 13.01 0.04
CA ASN A 222 8.83 11.71 -0.62
C ASN A 222 8.94 11.85 -2.14
N TYR A 223 8.35 12.88 -2.74
CA TYR A 223 8.56 13.19 -4.16
C TYR A 223 10.00 13.64 -4.44
N THR A 224 10.55 14.52 -3.61
CA THR A 224 11.93 15.04 -3.77
C THR A 224 13.02 14.08 -3.31
N ASP A 225 12.75 13.26 -2.27
CA ASP A 225 13.65 12.24 -1.74
C ASP A 225 12.83 10.99 -1.33
N PRO A 226 12.55 10.07 -2.26
CA PRO A 226 11.77 8.85 -1.98
C PRO A 226 12.52 7.83 -1.11
N ASN A 227 13.79 8.06 -0.79
CA ASN A 227 14.57 7.23 0.13
C ASN A 227 14.49 7.74 1.58
N GLN A 228 13.87 8.91 1.81
CA GLN A 228 13.74 9.47 3.16
C GLN A 228 12.67 8.72 3.97
N ARG A 229 13.05 8.18 5.13
CA ARG A 229 12.07 7.70 6.12
C ARG A 229 11.37 8.89 6.79
N LEU A 230 10.05 9.00 6.61
CA LEU A 230 9.24 10.08 7.20
C LEU A 230 8.56 9.71 8.53
N SER A 231 8.33 8.42 8.80
CA SER A 231 7.55 7.98 9.97
C SER A 231 8.42 7.45 11.11
N SER A 232 8.04 7.83 12.33
CA SER A 232 8.53 7.27 13.59
C SER A 232 7.89 5.92 13.96
N ASN A 233 6.80 5.53 13.27
CA ASN A 233 6.22 4.21 13.41
C ASN A 233 7.25 3.15 12.98
N VAL A 234 7.55 2.19 13.86
CA VAL A 234 8.56 1.14 13.61
C VAL A 234 8.16 0.15 12.51
N ASP A 235 6.86 -0.05 12.32
CA ASP A 235 6.29 -0.96 11.31
C ASP A 235 6.33 -0.37 9.90
N VAL A 236 6.54 0.95 9.79
CA VAL A 236 6.79 1.62 8.51
C VAL A 236 8.20 1.27 8.04
N ARG A 237 8.28 0.78 6.81
CA ARG A 237 9.52 0.34 6.18
C ARG A 237 10.50 1.50 5.97
N ASN A 238 11.80 1.19 5.94
CA ASN A 238 12.81 2.20 5.60
C ASN A 238 12.68 2.71 4.16
N ASP A 239 12.17 1.88 3.25
CA ASP A 239 11.92 2.19 1.83
C ASP A 239 10.43 2.46 1.54
N ASP A 240 9.71 3.04 2.50
CA ASP A 240 8.24 3.17 2.51
C ASP A 240 7.62 3.70 1.20
N ALA A 241 8.16 4.78 0.63
CA ALA A 241 7.63 5.36 -0.61
C ALA A 241 7.65 4.34 -1.77
N HIS A 242 8.77 3.62 -1.91
CA HIS A 242 8.94 2.59 -2.92
C HIS A 242 8.12 1.32 -2.59
N ALA A 243 8.06 0.90 -1.33
CA ALA A 243 7.27 -0.25 -0.91
C ALA A 243 5.77 -0.02 -1.13
N PHE A 244 5.27 1.19 -0.84
CA PHE A 244 3.90 1.64 -1.14
C PHE A 244 3.62 1.59 -2.64
N ALA A 245 4.49 2.19 -3.47
CA ALA A 245 4.34 2.19 -4.92
C ALA A 245 4.31 0.78 -5.51
N ARG A 246 5.21 -0.11 -5.05
CA ARG A 246 5.24 -1.53 -5.47
C ARG A 246 4.01 -2.31 -5.03
N SER A 247 3.55 -2.14 -3.80
CA SER A 247 2.30 -2.74 -3.31
C SER A 247 1.09 -2.32 -4.14
N LEU A 248 0.93 -1.03 -4.44
CA LEU A 248 -0.17 -0.54 -5.26
C LEU A 248 -0.14 -1.09 -6.69
N ALA A 249 1.02 -1.11 -7.34
CA ALA A 249 1.15 -1.67 -8.67
C ALA A 249 0.89 -3.19 -8.69
N ASN A 250 1.32 -3.96 -7.68
CA ASN A 250 0.98 -5.38 -7.56
C ASN A 250 -0.54 -5.59 -7.50
N ASN A 251 -1.25 -4.75 -6.73
CA ASN A 251 -2.70 -4.79 -6.65
C ASN A 251 -3.35 -4.37 -7.98
N ALA A 252 -2.79 -3.38 -8.68
CA ALA A 252 -3.21 -2.96 -10.01
C ALA A 252 -3.06 -4.09 -11.05
N HIS A 253 -1.94 -4.82 -11.06
CA HIS A 253 -1.74 -6.00 -11.92
C HIS A 253 -2.81 -7.08 -11.66
N LYS A 254 -3.18 -7.34 -10.39
CA LYS A 254 -4.25 -8.29 -10.05
C LYS A 254 -5.62 -7.82 -10.53
N ILE A 255 -5.94 -6.55 -10.34
CA ILE A 255 -7.19 -5.94 -10.84
C ILE A 255 -7.25 -6.03 -12.36
N LEU A 256 -6.17 -5.69 -13.05
CA LEU A 256 -6.08 -5.76 -14.51
C LEU A 256 -6.22 -7.19 -15.03
N ALA A 257 -5.51 -8.15 -14.44
CA ALA A 257 -5.60 -9.55 -14.82
C ALA A 257 -6.99 -10.14 -14.57
N ALA A 258 -7.63 -9.78 -13.44
CA ALA A 258 -9.01 -10.17 -13.15
C ALA A 258 -10.00 -9.57 -14.17
N TYR A 259 -9.84 -8.28 -14.52
CA TYR A 259 -10.67 -7.59 -15.52
C TYR A 259 -10.50 -8.17 -16.93
N GLN A 260 -9.26 -8.48 -17.33
CA GLN A 260 -8.96 -9.08 -18.63
C GLN A 260 -9.48 -10.53 -18.75
N ALA A 261 -9.55 -11.27 -17.64
CA ALA A 261 -10.16 -12.59 -17.60
C ALA A 261 -11.70 -12.54 -17.56
N ASP A 262 -12.27 -11.62 -16.77
CA ASP A 262 -13.70 -11.35 -16.66
C ASP A 262 -13.95 -9.88 -16.29
N PRO A 263 -14.51 -9.06 -17.21
CA PRO A 263 -14.86 -7.67 -16.92
C PRO A 263 -15.84 -7.49 -15.75
N SER A 264 -16.64 -8.50 -15.42
CA SER A 264 -17.57 -8.44 -14.29
C SER A 264 -16.86 -8.42 -12.94
N SER A 265 -15.57 -8.77 -12.87
CA SER A 265 -14.72 -8.69 -11.66
C SER A 265 -14.61 -7.28 -11.06
N LEU A 266 -14.88 -6.22 -11.83
CA LEU A 266 -15.00 -4.86 -11.31
C LEU A 266 -16.25 -4.67 -10.44
N THR A 267 -17.32 -5.45 -10.65
CA THR A 267 -18.58 -5.34 -9.89
C THR A 267 -18.58 -6.17 -8.59
N THR A 268 -17.60 -7.06 -8.41
CA THR A 268 -17.50 -7.89 -7.20
C THR A 268 -17.01 -7.10 -5.99
N ASN A 269 -17.26 -7.62 -4.79
CA ASN A 269 -16.75 -7.02 -3.55
C ASN A 269 -15.35 -7.52 -3.13
N HIS A 270 -14.67 -8.29 -3.98
CA HIS A 270 -13.29 -8.68 -3.73
C HIS A 270 -12.37 -7.46 -3.77
N ARG A 271 -11.64 -7.24 -2.68
CA ARG A 271 -10.68 -6.15 -2.50
C ARG A 271 -9.25 -6.69 -2.64
N PHE A 272 -8.45 -6.01 -3.46
CA PHE A 272 -7.00 -6.21 -3.56
C PHE A 272 -6.32 -5.00 -2.92
N ALA A 273 -5.62 -5.20 -1.82
CA ALA A 273 -4.94 -4.16 -1.03
C ALA A 273 -3.65 -4.72 -0.39
N SER A 274 -2.95 -3.90 0.37
CA SER A 274 -1.81 -4.31 1.20
C SER A 274 -1.91 -3.74 2.62
N ASP A 275 -1.27 -4.42 3.57
CA ASP A 275 -1.18 -4.03 4.97
C ASP A 275 -0.12 -2.94 5.15
N ILE A 276 -0.49 -1.71 4.81
CA ILE A 276 0.37 -0.53 4.82
C ILE A 276 0.06 0.31 6.07
N PRO A 277 1.01 0.49 7.01
CA PRO A 277 0.79 1.34 8.17
C PRO A 277 0.58 2.82 7.79
N ALA A 278 -0.18 3.54 8.60
CA ALA A 278 -0.39 4.98 8.45
C ALA A 278 0.87 5.80 8.79
N ILE A 279 1.00 6.98 8.17
CA ILE A 279 2.03 8.00 8.43
C ILE A 279 1.43 9.41 8.55
#